data_AF-A0A6A6CL11-F1
#
_entry.id   AF-A0A6A6CL11-F1
#
_cell.length_a   1.000
_cell.length_b   1.000
_cell.length_c   1.000
_cell.angle_alpha   90.00
_cell.angle_beta   90.00
_cell.angle_gamma   90.00
#
_symmetry.space_group_name_H-M   'P 1'
#
loop_
_entity.id
_entity.type
_entity.pdbx_description
1 polymer ?
#
loop_
_entity_poly.entity_id
_entity_poly.type
_entity_poly.pdbx_seq_one_letter_code
_entity_poly.pdbx_strand_id
1 'polypeptide(L)'
;MEGKLSFVWLYLAFLCSFFLSIEAVASPPPSRRPSGGPWKEQPAGEGLIQDADYDRGAYGRYVTQTFRSASLTVPRLNMDMPFTNCNDGSYLFVTPRGEVVKEPLAAIYDATGSLIWTPTDHSGEVYNFEVQQYKGDSVLTFWGGDNGHGHGSGHYFMYDKHYNLIGKVNAVGGYGADLHSFTILPNDHALVTIYDKVGTDLAEVLGRPHPGKWMWDSMFQEINLETNELVFEWRASHHFAFSESYISTLPATESEPWDWFHINTVEKDEAGNYLISARHLRCVAYISRETGEVLWRLGGKRNSFNDLSNGQATHFVGQHDTHWDQGHRYITMFDNRADWQDEQEHVSKGKRIEIDLENMTAKLDTTFVHPKNIFAFSQGSYQTLPHGNVVLGYGYTGAMAEFSSNGTLLCDAYLQPSSRFSSGDVQSYRNLKFNWTGLPTTKPSMVLDNGTIYVSWLGSTEVRSWMLEDAVIPEGRLGPVTTFAKSGFETVFTIPEDLPLRQYIRIVALNKDSQDLSASDFIDVGDKATVFTEPPFEPDDDLNLEEQLQDLGALLGRSTVGSIPALESTALQTPGFGIIRSIASRGTLMIESLPSISSHFQTPVDKRQYNLDVDAHLPDPILSLGVLRSYDQNQT
;
A
#
# COMPACT_ATOMS: atom_id res chain seq x y z
N MET A 1 37.37 59.18 30.99
CA MET A 1 35.97 59.08 30.52
C MET A 1 35.97 58.10 29.36
N GLU A 2 36.06 56.83 29.71
CA GLU A 2 35.75 55.70 28.85
C GLU A 2 34.24 55.53 28.84
N GLY A 3 33.65 55.33 27.67
CA GLY A 3 32.21 55.20 27.51
C GLY A 3 31.74 56.01 26.32
N LYS A 4 31.35 55.29 25.27
CA LYS A 4 30.84 55.76 23.96
C LYS A 4 31.84 55.71 22.81
N LEU A 5 32.47 54.56 22.59
CA LEU A 5 33.03 54.19 21.27
C LEU A 5 33.07 52.67 21.03
N SER A 6 32.25 51.88 21.73
CA SER A 6 32.17 50.42 21.56
C SER A 6 30.86 49.91 20.92
N PHE A 7 29.93 50.79 20.55
CA PHE A 7 28.62 50.38 20.03
C PHE A 7 28.45 50.51 18.51
N VAL A 8 29.40 51.11 17.80
CA VAL A 8 29.31 51.32 16.34
C VAL A 8 30.06 50.25 15.55
N TRP A 9 31.02 49.55 16.16
CA TRP A 9 31.74 48.45 15.51
C TRP A 9 31.07 47.07 15.62
N LEU A 10 30.13 46.87 16.57
CA LEU A 10 29.32 45.64 16.61
C LEU A 10 28.14 45.67 15.62
N TYR A 11 27.66 46.86 15.22
CA TYR A 11 26.55 46.99 14.28
C TYR A 11 26.98 46.93 12.80
N LEU A 12 28.22 47.33 12.48
CA LEU A 12 28.78 47.23 11.13
C LEU A 12 29.37 45.86 10.79
N ALA A 13 29.69 45.03 11.80
CA ALA A 13 30.03 43.62 11.58
C ALA A 13 28.78 42.73 11.35
N PHE A 14 27.58 43.20 11.74
CA PHE A 14 26.32 42.48 11.54
C PHE A 14 25.58 42.85 10.24
N LEU A 15 25.89 44.02 9.64
CA LEU A 15 25.20 44.52 8.44
C LEU A 15 25.94 44.26 7.12
N CYS A 16 27.20 43.81 7.14
CA CYS A 16 27.92 43.36 5.94
C CYS A 16 27.76 41.86 5.63
N SER A 17 26.97 41.13 6.42
CA SER A 17 26.68 39.70 6.20
C SER A 17 25.28 39.45 5.60
N PHE A 18 24.54 40.51 5.23
CA PHE A 18 23.13 40.42 4.81
C PHE A 18 22.85 40.77 3.34
N PHE A 19 23.89 40.89 2.51
CA PHE A 19 23.75 41.00 1.06
C PHE A 19 24.75 40.10 0.35
N LEU A 20 24.50 38.78 0.39
CA LEU A 20 24.93 37.76 -0.59
C LEU A 20 24.47 36.38 -0.09
N SER A 21 23.16 36.12 -0.14
CA SER A 21 22.60 34.78 0.06
C SER A 21 21.35 34.61 -0.80
N ILE A 22 21.51 34.80 -2.11
CA ILE A 22 20.70 34.10 -3.10
C ILE A 22 21.59 32.96 -3.55
N GLU A 23 21.42 31.77 -2.97
CA GLU A 23 21.84 30.50 -3.55
C GLU A 23 21.12 29.36 -2.83
N ALA A 24 20.62 28.42 -3.62
CA ALA A 24 19.95 27.20 -3.22
C ALA A 24 20.70 26.48 -2.08
N VAL A 25 19.96 25.96 -1.09
CA VAL A 25 20.56 25.13 -0.06
C VAL A 25 21.13 23.88 -0.73
N ALA A 26 22.47 23.85 -0.72
CA ALA A 26 23.28 22.75 -1.18
C ALA A 26 22.94 21.49 -0.38
N SER A 27 22.71 20.41 -1.13
CA SER A 27 22.88 19.02 -0.69
C SER A 27 24.15 18.90 0.17
N PRO A 28 24.22 17.95 1.13
CA PRO A 28 25.48 17.62 1.80
C PRO A 28 26.58 17.44 0.75
N PRO A 29 27.84 17.86 1.01
CA PRO A 29 28.88 17.81 -0.01
C PRO A 29 28.87 16.41 -0.63
N PRO A 30 28.76 16.28 -1.97
CA PRO A 30 28.79 14.98 -2.59
C PRO A 30 30.04 14.30 -2.08
N SER A 31 29.87 13.11 -1.47
CA SER A 31 30.98 12.21 -1.18
C SER A 31 31.87 12.24 -2.40
N ARG A 32 33.09 12.77 -2.26
CA ARG A 32 34.00 12.99 -3.39
C ARG A 32 34.00 11.71 -4.20
N ARG A 33 33.56 11.84 -5.46
CA ARG A 33 33.65 10.82 -6.50
C ARG A 33 34.97 10.08 -6.29
N PRO A 34 35.00 8.76 -6.10
CA PRO A 34 36.17 8.02 -6.51
C PRO A 34 36.34 8.39 -7.99
N SER A 35 37.44 9.04 -8.32
CA SER A 35 37.82 9.25 -9.71
C SER A 35 37.88 7.88 -10.40
N GLY A 36 37.08 7.65 -11.45
CA GLY A 36 37.39 6.63 -12.46
C GLY A 36 36.31 5.60 -12.76
N GLY A 37 35.98 5.49 -14.05
CA GLY A 37 35.35 4.31 -14.65
C GLY A 37 33.82 4.34 -14.78
N PRO A 38 33.25 3.62 -15.78
CA PRO A 38 31.82 3.28 -15.80
C PRO A 38 31.46 2.40 -14.60
N TRP A 39 30.17 2.36 -14.23
CA TRP A 39 29.66 1.41 -13.23
C TRP A 39 30.00 -0.03 -13.64
N LYS A 40 30.22 -0.89 -12.64
CA LYS A 40 30.40 -2.32 -12.90
C LYS A 40 29.12 -2.93 -13.48
N GLU A 41 29.28 -3.97 -14.27
CA GLU A 41 28.16 -4.82 -14.67
C GLU A 41 27.61 -5.57 -13.46
N GLN A 42 26.29 -5.64 -13.35
CA GLN A 42 25.63 -6.36 -12.27
C GLN A 42 25.74 -7.88 -12.50
N PRO A 43 25.82 -8.71 -11.45
CA PRO A 43 25.81 -10.17 -11.61
C PRO A 43 24.42 -10.64 -12.10
N ALA A 44 24.35 -11.84 -12.67
CA ALA A 44 23.09 -12.45 -13.11
C ALA A 44 22.09 -12.68 -11.95
N GLY A 45 20.83 -12.93 -12.28
CA GLY A 45 19.73 -13.14 -11.31
C GLY A 45 18.96 -11.85 -10.99
N GLU A 46 17.91 -11.98 -10.18
CA GLU A 46 17.00 -10.88 -9.86
C GLU A 46 17.21 -10.29 -8.47
N GLY A 47 17.57 -11.11 -7.48
CA GLY A 47 18.04 -10.66 -6.17
C GLY A 47 19.57 -10.64 -6.08
N LEU A 48 20.10 -9.86 -5.13
CA LEU A 48 21.50 -9.93 -4.72
C LEU A 48 21.57 -10.42 -3.28
N ILE A 49 22.60 -11.20 -2.97
CA ILE A 49 22.82 -11.74 -1.62
C ILE A 49 24.23 -11.37 -1.19
N GLN A 50 24.35 -10.62 -0.09
CA GLN A 50 25.62 -10.22 0.50
C GLN A 50 26.60 -9.59 -0.52
N ASP A 51 26.07 -8.83 -1.47
CA ASP A 51 26.88 -8.28 -2.56
C ASP A 51 27.65 -7.04 -2.07
N ALA A 52 28.95 -7.21 -1.85
CA ALA A 52 29.81 -6.15 -1.35
C ALA A 52 30.09 -5.05 -2.38
N ASP A 53 29.95 -5.32 -3.68
CA ASP A 53 30.08 -4.32 -4.74
C ASP A 53 28.82 -3.43 -4.78
N TYR A 54 27.64 -4.01 -4.60
CA TYR A 54 26.40 -3.28 -4.37
C TYR A 54 26.53 -2.34 -3.17
N ASP A 55 26.95 -2.84 -2.02
CA ASP A 55 27.02 -2.07 -0.78
C ASP A 55 27.98 -0.88 -0.86
N ARG A 56 29.06 -1.00 -1.63
CA ARG A 56 30.00 0.11 -1.92
C ARG A 56 29.54 1.05 -3.04
N GLY A 57 28.38 0.78 -3.65
CA GLY A 57 27.81 1.57 -4.75
C GLY A 57 28.49 1.36 -6.11
N ALA A 58 29.16 0.23 -6.33
CA ALA A 58 29.88 -0.04 -7.58
C ALA A 58 28.95 -0.20 -8.81
N TYR A 59 27.67 -0.51 -8.59
CA TYR A 59 26.63 -0.62 -9.61
C TYR A 59 25.81 0.66 -9.79
N GLY A 60 26.08 1.70 -8.99
CA GLY A 60 25.32 2.96 -8.97
C GLY A 60 24.69 3.29 -7.62
N ARG A 61 24.04 4.45 -7.56
CA ARG A 61 23.34 4.97 -6.37
C ARG A 61 21.97 4.31 -6.16
N TYR A 62 21.31 3.93 -7.25
CA TYR A 62 20.05 3.20 -7.28
C TYR A 62 20.20 2.10 -8.32
N VAL A 63 20.18 0.86 -7.86
CA VAL A 63 20.42 -0.32 -8.70
C VAL A 63 19.08 -0.86 -9.13
N THR A 64 18.87 -0.92 -10.44
CA THR A 64 17.63 -1.42 -11.05
C THR A 64 17.91 -2.59 -11.98
N GLN A 65 16.85 -3.31 -12.31
CA GLN A 65 16.84 -4.39 -13.28
C GLN A 65 15.71 -4.21 -14.29
N THR A 66 15.87 -4.81 -15.46
CA THR A 66 14.91 -4.82 -16.56
C THR A 66 14.70 -6.24 -17.05
N PHE A 67 13.54 -6.50 -17.64
CA PHE A 67 13.16 -7.83 -18.12
C PHE A 67 13.00 -7.85 -19.63
N ARG A 68 13.16 -9.02 -20.26
CA ARG A 68 12.92 -9.19 -21.71
C ARG A 68 11.44 -9.35 -22.03
N SER A 69 10.73 -10.08 -21.17
CA SER A 69 9.30 -10.40 -21.27
C SER A 69 8.39 -9.31 -20.72
N ALA A 70 8.94 -8.29 -20.04
CA ALA A 70 8.18 -7.16 -19.51
C ALA A 70 8.95 -5.84 -19.64
N SER A 71 8.28 -4.81 -20.16
CA SER A 71 8.82 -3.45 -20.29
C SER A 71 8.77 -2.71 -18.94
N LEU A 72 9.54 -3.20 -17.96
CA LEU A 72 9.59 -2.66 -16.60
C LEU A 72 11.03 -2.36 -16.20
N THR A 73 11.22 -1.32 -15.38
CA THR A 73 12.48 -1.06 -14.67
C THR A 73 12.15 -0.98 -13.19
N VAL A 74 12.66 -1.93 -12.41
CA VAL A 74 12.32 -2.08 -10.98
C VAL A 74 13.59 -2.11 -10.14
N PRO A 75 13.55 -1.75 -8.83
CA PRO A 75 14.72 -1.85 -8.00
C PRO A 75 15.22 -3.30 -7.89
N ARG A 76 16.53 -3.44 -7.75
CA ARG A 76 17.17 -4.69 -7.42
C ARG A 76 17.64 -4.64 -5.97
N LEU A 77 17.12 -5.55 -5.16
CA LEU A 77 17.41 -5.61 -3.72
C LEU A 77 18.74 -6.32 -3.47
N ASN A 78 19.52 -5.81 -2.51
CA ASN A 78 20.60 -6.57 -1.89
C ASN A 78 20.15 -7.05 -0.52
N MET A 79 20.16 -8.36 -0.31
CA MET A 79 19.83 -8.98 0.98
C MET A 79 21.13 -9.39 1.67
N ASP A 80 21.50 -8.69 2.74
CA ASP A 80 22.68 -9.04 3.52
C ASP A 80 22.42 -10.28 4.39
N MET A 81 21.19 -10.41 4.88
CA MET A 81 20.61 -11.61 5.46
C MET A 81 19.35 -11.97 4.65
N PRO A 82 19.41 -13.00 3.77
CA PRO A 82 18.30 -13.34 2.88
C PRO A 82 16.96 -13.52 3.57
N PHE A 83 15.89 -13.01 2.97
CA PHE A 83 14.52 -13.22 3.45
C PHE A 83 14.07 -14.68 3.37
N THR A 84 14.78 -15.52 2.61
CA THR A 84 14.61 -16.98 2.65
C THR A 84 14.90 -17.59 4.03
N ASN A 85 15.67 -16.92 4.89
CA ASN A 85 15.92 -17.35 6.28
C ASN A 85 14.70 -17.18 7.21
N CYS A 86 13.79 -16.29 6.85
CA CYS A 86 12.62 -15.88 7.63
C CYS A 86 11.33 -15.99 6.78
N ASN A 87 11.33 -16.90 5.80
CA ASN A 87 10.23 -17.05 4.87
C ASN A 87 9.05 -17.79 5.52
N ASP A 88 7.95 -17.07 5.67
CA ASP A 88 6.65 -17.54 6.19
C ASP A 88 5.58 -17.61 5.08
N GLY A 89 5.97 -17.44 3.82
CA GLY A 89 5.08 -17.39 2.66
C GLY A 89 4.55 -16.00 2.31
N SER A 90 4.87 -14.97 3.10
CA SER A 90 4.49 -13.59 2.82
C SER A 90 5.49 -12.87 1.89
N TYR A 91 5.07 -11.74 1.34
CA TYR A 91 5.80 -10.93 0.37
C TYR A 91 6.26 -9.60 0.96
N LEU A 92 7.30 -9.00 0.39
CA LEU A 92 7.85 -7.71 0.75
C LEU A 92 7.15 -6.60 -0.04
N PHE A 93 6.66 -5.57 0.66
CA PHE A 93 5.97 -4.41 0.09
C PHE A 93 6.84 -3.18 0.30
N VAL A 94 7.23 -2.54 -0.79
CA VAL A 94 8.13 -1.38 -0.80
C VAL A 94 7.66 -0.31 -1.78
N THR A 95 8.00 0.94 -1.50
CA THR A 95 7.69 2.10 -2.35
C THR A 95 8.97 2.93 -2.60
N PRO A 96 9.93 2.43 -3.41
CA PRO A 96 11.15 3.16 -3.72
C PRO A 96 10.83 4.54 -4.33
N ARG A 97 11.41 5.58 -3.73
CA ARG A 97 11.34 6.98 -4.16
C ARG A 97 12.60 7.74 -3.70
N GLY A 98 12.80 9.00 -4.06
CA GLY A 98 13.93 9.80 -3.57
C GLY A 98 14.73 10.50 -4.66
N GLU A 99 15.86 11.12 -4.30
CA GLU A 99 16.61 12.04 -5.17
C GLU A 99 17.01 11.43 -6.52
N VAL A 100 17.37 10.13 -6.54
CA VAL A 100 17.85 9.45 -7.75
C VAL A 100 16.86 8.43 -8.32
N VAL A 101 15.70 8.27 -7.69
CA VAL A 101 14.64 7.38 -8.17
C VAL A 101 13.82 8.16 -9.19
N LYS A 102 14.00 7.82 -10.47
CA LYS A 102 13.32 8.53 -11.56
C LYS A 102 11.82 8.23 -11.64
N GLU A 103 11.46 6.98 -11.34
CA GLU A 103 10.10 6.48 -11.43
C GLU A 103 9.73 5.87 -10.08
N PRO A 104 9.17 6.66 -9.15
CA PRO A 104 8.59 6.13 -7.92
C PRO A 104 7.49 5.11 -8.24
N LEU A 105 7.49 3.99 -7.52
CA LEU A 105 6.52 2.92 -7.74
C LEU A 105 6.23 2.16 -6.44
N ALA A 106 5.12 1.44 -6.42
CA ALA A 106 4.83 0.40 -5.44
C ALA A 106 5.30 -0.95 -5.99
N ALA A 107 5.95 -1.78 -5.18
CA ALA A 107 6.40 -3.09 -5.63
C ALA A 107 6.21 -4.18 -4.58
N ILE A 108 5.78 -5.35 -5.06
CA ILE A 108 5.74 -6.61 -4.32
C ILE A 108 6.94 -7.44 -4.74
N TYR A 109 7.74 -7.89 -3.77
CA TYR A 109 8.84 -8.84 -3.98
C TYR A 109 8.61 -10.13 -3.19
N ASP A 110 9.08 -11.25 -3.70
CA ASP A 110 9.17 -12.47 -2.91
C ASP A 110 10.42 -12.49 -2.01
N ALA A 111 10.53 -13.55 -1.19
CA ALA A 111 11.62 -13.73 -0.25
C ALA A 111 13.02 -13.87 -0.89
N THR A 112 13.10 -14.02 -2.22
CA THR A 112 14.36 -14.07 -2.98
C THR A 112 14.74 -12.72 -3.60
N GLY A 113 13.84 -11.72 -3.53
CA GLY A 113 14.02 -10.42 -4.16
C GLY A 113 13.57 -10.38 -5.61
N SER A 114 12.83 -11.40 -6.06
CA SER A 114 12.19 -11.43 -7.37
C SER A 114 10.89 -10.64 -7.36
N LEU A 115 10.64 -9.88 -8.44
CA LEU A 115 9.42 -9.10 -8.59
C LEU A 115 8.19 -10.02 -8.64
N ILE A 116 7.11 -9.63 -7.97
CA ILE A 116 5.78 -10.22 -8.16
C ILE A 116 4.91 -9.26 -8.93
N TRP A 117 4.78 -8.02 -8.47
CA TRP A 117 3.90 -7.03 -9.07
C TRP A 117 4.38 -5.59 -8.84
N THR A 118 4.03 -4.71 -9.77
CA THR A 118 4.12 -3.25 -9.67
C THR A 118 2.97 -2.67 -10.50
N PRO A 119 2.35 -1.53 -10.11
CA PRO A 119 1.45 -0.84 -11.01
C PRO A 119 2.24 -0.35 -12.23
N THR A 120 1.61 -0.34 -13.39
CA THR A 120 2.20 0.13 -14.66
C THR A 120 1.90 1.59 -14.95
N ASP A 121 0.91 2.17 -14.25
CA ASP A 121 0.53 3.57 -14.40
C ASP A 121 1.29 4.45 -13.41
N HIS A 122 1.83 5.56 -13.90
CA HIS A 122 2.52 6.54 -13.05
C HIS A 122 1.54 7.30 -12.17
N SER A 123 1.87 7.43 -10.89
CA SER A 123 0.99 8.04 -9.87
C SER A 123 1.67 9.20 -9.11
N GLY A 124 2.68 9.83 -9.71
CA GLY A 124 3.53 10.81 -9.02
C GLY A 124 4.48 10.13 -8.05
N GLU A 125 4.66 10.72 -6.87
CA GLU A 125 5.35 10.02 -5.78
C GLU A 125 4.46 8.92 -5.18
N VAL A 126 5.05 7.85 -4.65
CA VAL A 126 4.32 6.69 -4.11
C VAL A 126 4.72 6.40 -2.66
N TYR A 127 3.73 6.20 -1.78
CA TYR A 127 3.90 5.95 -0.34
C TYR A 127 2.95 4.85 0.15
N ASN A 128 3.29 4.22 1.29
CA ASN A 128 2.40 3.35 2.07
C ASN A 128 1.71 2.23 1.29
N PHE A 129 2.50 1.30 0.74
CA PHE A 129 1.95 0.16 0.03
C PHE A 129 1.60 -1.00 0.97
N GLU A 130 0.32 -1.29 1.10
CA GLU A 130 -0.23 -2.18 2.13
C GLU A 130 -1.30 -3.13 1.57
N VAL A 131 -1.55 -4.24 2.28
CA VAL A 131 -2.72 -5.10 2.08
C VAL A 131 -3.74 -4.78 3.16
N GLN A 132 -4.97 -4.46 2.76
CA GLN A 132 -6.08 -4.12 3.66
C GLN A 132 -7.32 -4.96 3.33
N GLN A 133 -8.35 -4.90 4.19
CA GLN A 133 -9.63 -5.58 3.94
C GLN A 133 -10.69 -4.56 3.53
N TYR A 134 -11.47 -4.85 2.49
CA TYR A 134 -12.59 -4.03 2.05
C TYR A 134 -13.72 -4.92 1.54
N LYS A 135 -14.93 -4.76 2.10
CA LYS A 135 -16.12 -5.58 1.78
C LYS A 135 -15.87 -7.09 1.88
N GLY A 136 -14.98 -7.50 2.80
CA GLY A 136 -14.62 -8.90 3.05
C GLY A 136 -13.54 -9.48 2.11
N ASP A 137 -13.02 -8.70 1.16
CA ASP A 137 -11.94 -9.10 0.27
C ASP A 137 -10.63 -8.36 0.60
N SER A 138 -9.49 -9.03 0.39
CA SER A 138 -8.17 -8.38 0.47
C SER A 138 -7.97 -7.44 -0.72
N VAL A 139 -7.52 -6.22 -0.43
CA VAL A 139 -7.20 -5.18 -1.41
C VAL A 139 -5.80 -4.63 -1.19
N LEU A 140 -5.18 -4.20 -2.28
CA LEU A 140 -3.92 -3.46 -2.26
C LEU A 140 -4.19 -1.97 -2.18
N THR A 141 -3.46 -1.26 -1.33
CA THR A 141 -3.60 0.19 -1.16
C THR A 141 -2.25 0.87 -1.20
N PHE A 142 -2.13 1.98 -1.93
CA PHE A 142 -0.98 2.88 -1.83
C PHE A 142 -1.38 4.32 -2.10
N TRP A 143 -0.65 5.27 -1.51
CA TRP A 143 -0.83 6.69 -1.80
C TRP A 143 -0.08 7.07 -3.07
N GLY A 144 -0.68 7.93 -3.90
CA GLY A 144 0.00 8.61 -4.99
C GLY A 144 -0.37 10.09 -5.07
N GLY A 145 0.60 10.95 -5.37
CA GLY A 145 0.39 12.39 -5.50
C GLY A 145 1.66 13.22 -5.35
N ASP A 146 1.47 14.48 -4.97
CA ASP A 146 2.54 15.46 -4.79
C ASP A 146 2.98 15.54 -3.31
N ASN A 147 4.28 15.46 -3.06
CA ASN A 147 4.87 15.64 -1.73
C ASN A 147 5.47 17.04 -1.58
N GLY A 148 4.82 17.90 -0.79
CA GLY A 148 5.30 19.23 -0.42
C GLY A 148 6.10 19.23 0.89
N HIS A 149 7.37 18.85 0.83
CA HIS A 149 8.29 18.88 1.99
C HIS A 149 7.86 18.04 3.20
N GLY A 150 7.33 16.84 2.95
CA GLY A 150 6.83 15.95 4.00
C GLY A 150 5.36 16.17 4.32
N HIS A 151 4.57 16.70 3.38
CA HIS A 151 3.11 16.82 3.47
C HIS A 151 2.53 16.38 2.13
N GLY A 152 1.62 15.41 2.15
CA GLY A 152 1.01 14.88 0.94
C GLY A 152 -0.20 15.69 0.48
N SER A 153 -0.31 15.90 -0.82
CA SER A 153 -1.57 16.24 -1.48
C SER A 153 -1.82 15.26 -2.61
N GLY A 154 -2.59 14.20 -2.33
CA GLY A 154 -2.81 13.10 -3.27
C GLY A 154 -4.07 12.30 -2.97
N HIS A 155 -4.03 11.02 -3.35
CA HIS A 155 -5.12 10.05 -3.14
C HIS A 155 -4.56 8.65 -2.91
N TYR A 156 -5.35 7.82 -2.23
CA TYR A 156 -5.06 6.40 -2.04
C TYR A 156 -5.72 5.59 -3.16
N PHE A 157 -4.92 4.83 -3.88
CA PHE A 157 -5.38 3.89 -4.91
C PHE A 157 -5.70 2.55 -4.27
N MET A 158 -6.79 1.92 -4.71
CA MET A 158 -7.22 0.61 -4.25
C MET A 158 -7.26 -0.37 -5.42
N TYR A 159 -6.55 -1.50 -5.32
CA TYR A 159 -6.52 -2.55 -6.32
C TYR A 159 -7.05 -3.87 -5.76
N ASP A 160 -7.81 -4.62 -6.55
CA ASP A 160 -8.26 -5.98 -6.19
C ASP A 160 -7.16 -7.03 -6.43
N LYS A 161 -7.46 -8.29 -6.09
CA LYS A 161 -6.58 -9.46 -6.35
C LYS A 161 -6.28 -9.74 -7.82
N HIS A 162 -7.06 -9.17 -8.73
CA HIS A 162 -6.87 -9.25 -10.17
C HIS A 162 -6.04 -8.07 -10.71
N TYR A 163 -5.62 -7.16 -9.83
CA TYR A 163 -4.92 -5.91 -10.13
C TYR A 163 -5.73 -4.92 -10.95
N ASN A 164 -7.06 -4.95 -10.83
CA ASN A 164 -7.92 -3.88 -11.34
C ASN A 164 -7.98 -2.75 -10.31
N LEU A 165 -7.87 -1.50 -10.77
CA LEU A 165 -8.14 -0.34 -9.92
C LEU A 165 -9.64 -0.28 -9.60
N ILE A 166 -10.00 -0.45 -8.32
CA ILE A 166 -11.38 -0.48 -7.85
C ILE A 166 -11.81 0.81 -7.15
N GLY A 167 -10.86 1.68 -6.78
CA GLY A 167 -11.18 2.93 -6.09
C GLY A 167 -10.01 3.89 -5.99
N LYS A 168 -10.35 5.16 -5.83
CA LYS A 168 -9.42 6.23 -5.41
C LYS A 168 -10.05 6.99 -4.25
N VAL A 169 -9.39 7.01 -3.10
CA VAL A 169 -9.88 7.66 -1.90
C VAL A 169 -9.20 9.02 -1.73
N ASN A 170 -10.00 10.06 -1.53
CA ASN A 170 -9.56 11.42 -1.25
C ASN A 170 -10.08 11.84 0.12
N ALA A 171 -9.52 12.92 0.67
CA ALA A 171 -10.15 13.62 1.79
C ALA A 171 -11.41 14.37 1.34
N VAL A 172 -12.35 14.58 2.26
CA VAL A 172 -13.60 15.31 2.03
C VAL A 172 -13.41 16.80 2.38
N GLY A 173 -14.08 17.70 1.67
CA GLY A 173 -14.02 19.15 1.96
C GLY A 173 -13.03 19.94 1.11
N GLY A 174 -12.48 19.34 0.05
CA GLY A 174 -11.53 20.00 -0.87
C GLY A 174 -10.06 19.88 -0.45
N TYR A 175 -9.78 19.07 0.57
CA TYR A 175 -8.42 18.73 0.98
C TYR A 175 -7.82 17.64 0.07
N GLY A 176 -6.48 17.65 -0.06
CA GLY A 176 -5.74 16.48 -0.54
C GLY A 176 -5.60 15.46 0.57
N ALA A 177 -5.71 14.17 0.26
CA ALA A 177 -5.35 13.14 1.23
C ALA A 177 -3.84 13.18 1.47
N ASP A 178 -3.44 13.22 2.74
CA ASP A 178 -2.03 13.22 3.10
C ASP A 178 -1.42 11.81 2.99
N LEU A 179 -0.11 11.78 2.79
CA LEU A 179 0.67 10.58 2.50
C LEU A 179 0.95 9.69 3.72
N HIS A 180 0.70 10.13 4.96
CA HIS A 180 1.26 9.46 6.15
C HIS A 180 0.45 8.26 6.64
N SER A 181 -0.89 8.36 6.69
CA SER A 181 -1.72 7.31 7.28
C SER A 181 -3.02 7.12 6.52
N PHE A 182 -3.30 5.87 6.16
CA PHE A 182 -4.58 5.44 5.62
C PHE A 182 -4.91 4.03 6.05
N THR A 183 -6.11 3.85 6.59
CA THR A 183 -6.56 2.55 7.07
C THR A 183 -8.04 2.36 6.78
N ILE A 184 -8.37 1.25 6.13
CA ILE A 184 -9.75 0.78 5.95
C ILE A 184 -10.16 0.08 7.24
N LEU A 185 -11.22 0.60 7.84
CA LEU A 185 -11.81 0.11 9.06
C LEU A 185 -12.74 -1.08 8.78
N PRO A 186 -13.02 -1.94 9.80
CA PRO A 186 -13.88 -3.12 9.62
C PRO A 186 -15.31 -2.83 9.14
N ASN A 187 -15.77 -1.58 9.23
CA ASN A 187 -17.07 -1.11 8.74
C ASN A 187 -16.98 -0.47 7.35
N ASP A 188 -15.91 -0.72 6.60
CA ASP A 188 -15.63 -0.16 5.26
C ASP A 188 -15.58 1.38 5.22
N HIS A 189 -15.32 2.01 6.36
CA HIS A 189 -14.87 3.40 6.40
C HIS A 189 -13.36 3.47 6.20
N ALA A 190 -12.82 4.62 5.85
CA ALA A 190 -11.40 4.88 5.85
C ALA A 190 -11.03 5.99 6.82
N LEU A 191 -9.92 5.80 7.53
CA LEU A 191 -9.19 6.88 8.17
C LEU A 191 -8.14 7.43 7.22
N VAL A 192 -8.01 8.76 7.19
CA VAL A 192 -7.00 9.44 6.38
C VAL A 192 -6.45 10.66 7.11
N THR A 193 -5.13 10.83 7.12
CA THR A 193 -4.50 12.07 7.60
C THR A 193 -4.65 13.19 6.58
N ILE A 194 -4.61 14.43 7.05
CA ILE A 194 -4.69 15.64 6.24
C ILE A 194 -3.78 16.71 6.85
N TYR A 195 -3.16 17.52 5.99
CA TYR A 195 -2.52 18.77 6.38
C TYR A 195 -3.22 19.95 5.73
N ASP A 196 -3.65 20.90 6.56
CA ASP A 196 -4.31 22.12 6.11
C ASP A 196 -3.40 23.33 6.33
N LYS A 197 -3.23 24.15 5.29
CA LYS A 197 -2.41 25.36 5.36
C LYS A 197 -3.26 26.52 5.85
N VAL A 198 -3.04 26.97 7.08
CA VAL A 198 -3.89 28.00 7.71
C VAL A 198 -3.10 29.18 8.22
N GLY A 199 -3.71 30.37 8.12
CA GLY A 199 -3.23 31.57 8.80
C GLY A 199 -3.44 31.45 10.30
N THR A 200 -2.46 31.86 11.09
CA THR A 200 -2.49 31.74 12.55
C THR A 200 -1.85 32.96 13.23
N ASP A 201 -2.21 33.21 14.49
CA ASP A 201 -1.50 34.13 15.36
C ASP A 201 -0.65 33.32 16.35
N LEU A 202 0.68 33.47 16.25
CA LEU A 202 1.63 32.73 17.07
C LEU A 202 1.91 33.42 18.41
N ALA A 203 0.96 34.22 18.90
CA ALA A 203 1.05 34.95 20.16
C ALA A 203 1.36 34.04 21.36
N GLU A 204 0.78 32.83 21.39
CA GLU A 204 1.01 31.84 22.46
C GLU A 204 2.50 31.50 22.61
N VAL A 205 3.22 31.36 21.49
CA VAL A 205 4.61 30.89 21.47
C VAL A 205 5.60 32.04 21.43
N LEU A 206 5.24 33.16 20.80
CA LEU A 206 6.11 34.33 20.62
C LEU A 206 5.88 35.42 21.68
N GLY A 207 4.91 35.24 22.59
CA GLY A 207 4.63 36.13 23.71
C GLY A 207 4.00 37.49 23.35
N ARG A 208 3.61 37.70 22.09
CA ARG A 208 2.91 38.89 21.59
C ARG A 208 2.21 38.59 20.25
N PRO A 209 1.17 39.34 19.85
CA PRO A 209 0.51 39.15 18.57
C PRO A 209 1.47 39.22 17.38
N HIS A 210 1.40 38.23 16.52
CA HIS A 210 2.17 38.11 15.30
C HIS A 210 1.24 37.70 14.14
N PRO A 211 0.37 38.60 13.65
CA PRO A 211 -0.53 38.32 12.55
C PRO A 211 0.23 38.11 11.23
N GLY A 212 -0.40 37.42 10.29
CA GLY A 212 0.21 37.11 8.98
C GLY A 212 1.20 35.95 9.02
N LYS A 213 1.15 35.13 10.08
CA LYS A 213 1.87 33.87 10.18
C LYS A 213 1.03 32.72 9.67
N TRP A 214 1.71 31.65 9.26
CA TRP A 214 1.09 30.47 8.66
C TRP A 214 1.64 29.21 9.30
N MET A 215 0.79 28.21 9.42
CA MET A 215 1.13 26.89 9.92
C MET A 215 0.52 25.80 9.05
N TRP A 216 1.12 24.62 9.12
CA TRP A 216 0.46 23.39 8.74
C TRP A 216 -0.29 22.85 9.96
N ASP A 217 -1.61 22.76 9.86
CA ASP A 217 -2.44 22.13 10.88
C ASP A 217 -2.67 20.67 10.53
N SER A 218 -2.50 19.81 11.52
CA SER A 218 -2.65 18.37 11.37
C SER A 218 -4.08 17.95 11.66
N MET A 219 -4.63 17.15 10.76
CA MET A 219 -6.01 16.68 10.83
C MET A 219 -6.08 15.20 10.48
N PHE A 220 -7.21 14.58 10.80
CA PHE A 220 -7.63 13.33 10.18
C PHE A 220 -9.14 13.29 10.00
N GLN A 221 -9.59 12.47 9.06
CA GLN A 221 -10.99 12.23 8.79
C GLN A 221 -11.31 10.74 8.83
N GLU A 222 -12.52 10.41 9.24
CA GLU A 222 -13.17 9.14 8.96
C GLU A 222 -14.19 9.35 7.84
N ILE A 223 -14.06 8.58 6.76
CA ILE A 223 -14.84 8.74 5.54
C ILE A 223 -15.52 7.41 5.23
N ASN A 224 -16.81 7.42 4.92
CA ASN A 224 -17.49 6.24 4.42
C ASN A 224 -17.06 5.97 2.96
N LEU A 225 -16.42 4.83 2.67
CA LEU A 225 -15.88 4.55 1.34
C LEU A 225 -16.97 4.30 0.27
N GLU A 226 -18.18 3.93 0.68
CA GLU A 226 -19.28 3.68 -0.25
C GLU A 226 -20.00 4.98 -0.65
N THR A 227 -20.29 5.85 0.32
CA THR A 227 -21.03 7.10 0.07
C THR A 227 -20.12 8.31 -0.15
N ASN A 228 -18.83 8.20 0.19
CA ASN A 228 -17.87 9.30 0.24
C ASN A 228 -18.29 10.42 1.21
N GLU A 229 -19.09 10.07 2.22
CA GLU A 229 -19.53 11.01 3.25
C GLU A 229 -18.51 11.11 4.39
N LEU A 230 -18.31 12.33 4.89
CA LEU A 230 -17.53 12.60 6.09
C LEU A 230 -18.30 12.11 7.33
N VAL A 231 -17.67 11.23 8.10
CA VAL A 231 -18.23 10.66 9.34
C VAL A 231 -17.70 11.41 10.55
N PHE A 232 -16.40 11.71 10.55
CA PHE A 232 -15.72 12.38 11.65
C PHE A 232 -14.54 13.20 11.12
N GLU A 233 -14.28 14.35 11.73
CA GLU A 233 -13.10 15.18 11.46
C GLU A 233 -12.51 15.67 12.78
N TRP A 234 -11.19 15.62 12.89
CA TRP A 234 -10.46 16.11 14.04
C TRP A 234 -9.30 17.00 13.61
N ARG A 235 -9.02 18.03 14.41
CA ARG A 235 -8.00 19.03 14.12
C ARG A 235 -7.13 19.32 15.34
N ALA A 236 -5.81 19.19 15.20
CA ALA A 236 -4.87 19.28 16.29
C ALA A 236 -4.89 20.62 17.04
N SER A 237 -4.99 21.73 16.31
CA SER A 237 -4.98 23.08 16.90
C SER A 237 -6.16 23.36 17.84
N HIS A 238 -7.24 22.57 17.81
CA HIS A 238 -8.35 22.69 18.74
C HIS A 238 -8.07 22.02 20.10
N HIS A 239 -7.08 21.12 20.18
CA HIS A 239 -6.89 20.23 21.32
C HIS A 239 -5.48 20.25 21.94
N PHE A 240 -4.50 20.83 21.25
CA PHE A 240 -3.11 20.93 21.71
C PHE A 240 -2.61 22.37 21.68
N ALA A 241 -1.75 22.70 22.65
CA ALA A 241 -1.14 24.02 22.74
C ALA A 241 0.11 24.10 21.85
N PHE A 242 0.31 25.20 21.13
CA PHE A 242 1.46 25.35 20.23
C PHE A 242 2.79 25.32 20.97
N SER A 243 2.80 25.75 22.24
CA SER A 243 3.95 25.68 23.15
C SER A 243 4.43 24.24 23.43
N GLU A 244 3.64 23.21 23.11
CA GLU A 244 4.05 21.81 23.22
C GLU A 244 5.09 21.42 22.16
N SER A 245 5.13 22.10 21.01
CA SER A 245 6.04 21.78 19.92
C SER A 245 7.50 21.92 20.32
N TYR A 246 8.32 20.97 19.85
CA TYR A 246 9.78 21.03 19.98
C TYR A 246 10.43 21.76 18.81
N ILE A 247 9.68 22.08 17.75
CA ILE A 247 10.23 22.65 16.51
C ILE A 247 10.16 24.18 16.51
N SER A 248 11.20 24.80 15.97
CA SER A 248 11.30 26.25 15.78
C SER A 248 10.13 26.78 14.98
N THR A 249 9.53 27.83 15.53
CA THR A 249 8.37 28.52 14.97
C THR A 249 8.67 29.33 13.70
N LEU A 250 9.93 29.72 13.47
CA LEU A 250 10.28 30.57 12.33
C LEU A 250 10.71 29.73 11.11
N PRO A 251 10.37 30.17 9.88
CA PRO A 251 9.88 31.51 9.52
C PRO A 251 8.35 31.71 9.60
N ALA A 252 7.55 30.64 9.56
CA ALA A 252 6.08 30.65 9.59
C ALA A 252 5.45 31.59 8.54
N THR A 253 5.93 31.53 7.31
CA THR A 253 5.38 32.30 6.18
C THR A 253 4.42 31.43 5.38
N GLU A 254 3.62 32.02 4.48
CA GLU A 254 2.70 31.23 3.65
C GLU A 254 3.39 30.20 2.76
N SER A 255 4.61 30.51 2.31
CA SER A 255 5.45 29.63 1.49
C SER A 255 6.23 28.61 2.33
N GLU A 256 6.51 28.93 3.59
CA GLU A 256 7.18 28.05 4.56
C GLU A 256 6.39 28.06 5.89
N PRO A 257 5.18 27.44 5.90
CA PRO A 257 4.36 27.41 7.10
C PRO A 257 5.05 26.62 8.21
N TRP A 258 4.80 27.01 9.45
CA TRP A 258 5.32 26.26 10.59
C TRP A 258 4.59 24.94 10.76
N ASP A 259 5.31 23.85 10.60
CA ASP A 259 4.83 22.50 10.88
C ASP A 259 5.09 22.16 12.36
N TRP A 260 4.11 22.47 13.20
CA TRP A 260 4.27 22.45 14.65
C TRP A 260 3.93 21.10 15.28
N PHE A 261 3.07 20.30 14.63
CA PHE A 261 2.48 19.07 15.18
C PHE A 261 2.98 17.81 14.48
N HIS A 262 2.86 17.80 13.15
CA HIS A 262 3.25 16.73 12.25
C HIS A 262 2.66 15.35 12.62
N ILE A 263 1.37 15.15 12.34
CA ILE A 263 0.71 13.84 12.48
C ILE A 263 1.23 12.85 11.44
N ASN A 264 1.64 11.66 11.86
CA ASN A 264 2.13 10.63 10.93
C ASN A 264 1.47 9.26 11.09
N THR A 265 0.58 9.09 12.07
CA THR A 265 -0.21 7.87 12.23
C THR A 265 -1.52 8.22 12.91
N VAL A 266 -2.59 7.59 12.46
CA VAL A 266 -3.88 7.51 13.16
C VAL A 266 -4.37 6.07 13.08
N GLU A 267 -4.73 5.51 14.23
CA GLU A 267 -5.36 4.20 14.35
C GLU A 267 -6.67 4.35 15.13
N LYS A 268 -7.73 3.68 14.69
CA LYS A 268 -8.97 3.56 15.45
C LYS A 268 -9.05 2.18 16.08
N ASP A 269 -9.37 2.14 17.36
CA ASP A 269 -9.54 0.88 18.09
C ASP A 269 -10.99 0.38 18.11
N GLU A 270 -11.20 -0.76 18.77
CA GLU A 270 -12.52 -1.38 18.94
C GLU A 270 -13.48 -0.56 19.83
N ALA A 271 -12.95 0.29 20.73
CA ALA A 271 -13.76 1.24 21.49
C ALA A 271 -14.19 2.46 20.63
N GLY A 272 -13.60 2.56 19.44
CA GLY A 272 -13.81 3.58 18.44
C GLY A 272 -12.99 4.86 18.68
N ASN A 273 -12.13 4.88 19.69
CA ASN A 273 -11.22 5.99 19.97
C ASN A 273 -10.02 5.96 19.04
N TYR A 274 -9.25 7.05 19.03
CA TYR A 274 -8.14 7.21 18.09
C TYR A 274 -6.80 7.29 18.80
N LEU A 275 -5.84 6.45 18.42
CA LEU A 275 -4.43 6.60 18.78
C LEU A 275 -3.71 7.37 17.66
N ILE A 276 -3.01 8.43 18.01
CA ILE A 276 -2.25 9.24 17.04
C ILE A 276 -0.79 9.37 17.44
N SER A 277 0.08 9.53 16.44
CA SER A 277 1.48 9.91 16.62
C SER A 277 1.73 11.31 16.08
N ALA A 278 2.29 12.18 16.95
CA ALA A 278 2.67 13.55 16.64
C ALA A 278 4.19 13.69 16.72
N ARG A 279 4.84 13.71 15.55
CA ARG A 279 6.31 13.69 15.43
C ARG A 279 6.96 14.87 16.14
N HIS A 280 6.42 16.08 15.93
CA HIS A 280 7.02 17.32 16.43
C HIS A 280 6.67 17.64 17.88
N LEU A 281 5.72 16.91 18.46
CA LEU A 281 5.44 16.92 19.90
C LEU A 281 6.20 15.80 20.65
N ARG A 282 6.83 14.87 19.91
CA ARG A 282 7.48 13.66 20.47
C ARG A 282 6.52 12.89 21.37
N CYS A 283 5.28 12.78 20.89
CA CYS A 283 4.14 12.37 21.68
C CYS A 283 3.25 11.40 20.90
N VAL A 284 2.78 10.38 21.60
CA VAL A 284 1.64 9.55 21.19
C VAL A 284 0.45 9.97 22.03
N ALA A 285 -0.72 10.16 21.44
CA ALA A 285 -1.91 10.62 22.15
C ALA A 285 -3.12 9.76 21.82
N TYR A 286 -4.01 9.61 22.79
CA TYR A 286 -5.24 8.86 22.64
C TYR A 286 -6.43 9.79 22.78
N ILE A 287 -7.34 9.74 21.80
CA ILE A 287 -8.36 10.74 21.56
C ILE A 287 -9.73 10.08 21.67
N SER A 288 -10.63 10.72 22.42
CA SER A 288 -12.02 10.34 22.52
C SER A 288 -12.75 10.50 21.19
N ARG A 289 -13.41 9.45 20.72
CA ARG A 289 -14.27 9.54 19.53
C ARG A 289 -15.48 10.44 19.74
N GLU A 290 -15.96 10.53 20.97
CA GLU A 290 -17.23 11.19 21.30
C GLU A 290 -17.07 12.70 21.41
N THR A 291 -15.90 13.15 21.89
CA THR A 291 -15.65 14.55 22.23
C THR A 291 -14.48 15.17 21.47
N GLY A 292 -13.61 14.36 20.85
CA GLY A 292 -12.34 14.81 20.29
C GLY A 292 -11.27 15.16 21.33
N GLU A 293 -11.58 15.02 22.63
CA GLU A 293 -10.67 15.37 23.71
C GLU A 293 -9.52 14.38 23.85
N VAL A 294 -8.35 14.88 24.27
CA VAL A 294 -7.17 14.06 24.52
C VAL A 294 -7.30 13.39 25.88
N LEU A 295 -7.45 12.06 25.89
CA LEU A 295 -7.62 11.24 27.09
C LEU A 295 -6.31 11.07 27.85
N TRP A 296 -5.22 10.81 27.14
CA TRP A 296 -3.87 10.74 27.70
C TRP A 296 -2.80 10.97 26.64
N ARG A 297 -1.57 11.20 27.10
CA ARG A 297 -0.37 11.40 26.27
C ARG A 297 0.76 10.52 26.77
N LEU A 298 1.42 9.80 25.88
CA LEU A 298 2.67 9.09 26.14
C LEU A 298 3.81 9.91 25.52
N GLY A 299 4.80 10.26 26.34
CA GLY A 299 5.94 11.09 25.92
C GLY A 299 5.63 12.60 25.82
N GLY A 300 6.58 13.35 25.25
CA GLY A 300 6.49 14.79 25.06
C GLY A 300 6.45 15.62 26.36
N LYS A 301 6.13 16.91 26.23
CA LYS A 301 6.12 17.86 27.36
C LYS A 301 4.98 17.63 28.36
N ARG A 302 3.93 16.90 27.95
CA ARG A 302 2.70 16.67 28.72
C ARG A 302 2.39 15.18 28.95
N ASN A 303 3.44 14.37 29.10
CA ASN A 303 3.34 12.95 29.37
C ASN A 303 2.44 12.64 30.59
N SER A 304 1.55 11.67 30.44
CA SER A 304 0.58 11.23 31.46
C SER A 304 1.05 10.02 32.27
N PHE A 305 2.11 9.31 31.83
CA PHE A 305 2.51 8.02 32.40
C PHE A 305 3.71 8.12 33.34
N ASN A 306 3.69 7.36 34.43
CA ASN A 306 4.92 7.07 35.17
C ASN A 306 5.76 6.05 34.41
N ASP A 307 6.97 6.44 34.01
CA ASP A 307 7.90 5.59 33.26
C ASP A 307 8.65 4.63 34.20
N LEU A 308 8.46 3.33 34.03
CA LEU A 308 9.06 2.26 34.84
C LEU A 308 10.39 1.75 34.25
N SER A 309 10.93 2.44 33.26
CA SER A 309 12.14 2.06 32.50
C SER A 309 13.13 3.22 32.40
N ASN A 310 13.15 4.10 33.40
CA ASN A 310 14.07 5.25 33.49
C ASN A 310 14.03 6.17 32.26
N GLY A 311 12.83 6.41 31.72
CA GLY A 311 12.62 7.29 30.57
C GLY A 311 12.70 6.56 29.22
N GLN A 312 13.10 5.28 29.17
CA GLN A 312 13.24 4.59 27.89
C GLN A 312 11.90 4.34 27.18
N ALA A 313 10.79 4.29 27.94
CA ALA A 313 9.45 4.14 27.38
C ALA A 313 8.87 5.46 26.87
N THR A 314 9.20 6.58 27.51
CA THR A 314 8.59 7.90 27.24
C THR A 314 9.50 8.86 26.47
N HIS A 315 10.81 8.62 26.40
CA HIS A 315 11.77 9.45 25.66
C HIS A 315 12.10 8.83 24.29
N PHE A 316 11.25 9.13 23.31
CA PHE A 316 11.45 8.87 21.89
C PHE A 316 11.45 10.19 21.11
N VAL A 317 12.05 10.20 19.91
CA VAL A 317 12.16 11.42 19.09
C VAL A 317 11.86 11.09 17.64
N GLY A 318 10.96 11.89 17.07
CA GLY A 318 10.61 11.80 15.67
C GLY A 318 9.87 10.52 15.29
N GLN A 319 9.23 9.84 16.25
CA GLN A 319 8.63 8.53 16.12
C GLN A 319 7.59 8.44 14.99
N HIS A 320 7.49 7.26 14.36
CA HIS A 320 6.54 6.92 13.31
C HIS A 320 5.83 5.61 13.62
N ASP A 321 4.74 5.37 12.88
CA ASP A 321 4.06 4.07 12.78
C ASP A 321 3.66 3.49 14.13
N THR A 322 2.93 4.31 14.89
CA THR A 322 2.53 3.95 16.24
C THR A 322 1.21 3.21 16.25
N HIS A 323 1.19 2.03 16.86
CA HIS A 323 0.03 1.15 16.88
C HIS A 323 -0.25 0.55 18.25
N TRP A 324 -1.51 0.21 18.51
CA TRP A 324 -1.82 -0.71 19.59
C TRP A 324 -1.41 -2.13 19.21
N ASP A 325 -0.96 -2.90 20.20
CA ASP A 325 -0.64 -4.31 20.07
C ASP A 325 -1.19 -5.10 21.26
N GLN A 326 -1.64 -6.34 20.97
CA GLN A 326 -2.27 -7.27 21.92
C GLN A 326 -3.39 -6.65 22.79
N GLY A 327 -4.39 -6.02 22.16
CA GLY A 327 -5.62 -5.58 22.85
C GLY A 327 -5.36 -4.49 23.90
N HIS A 328 -4.72 -3.39 23.47
CA HIS A 328 -4.33 -2.23 24.28
C HIS A 328 -3.30 -2.48 25.37
N ARG A 329 -2.64 -3.64 25.36
CA ARG A 329 -1.58 -3.93 26.33
C ARG A 329 -0.27 -3.24 25.98
N TYR A 330 0.04 -3.13 24.70
CA TYR A 330 1.30 -2.58 24.22
C TYR A 330 1.07 -1.47 23.20
N ILE A 331 1.96 -0.49 23.19
CA ILE A 331 2.13 0.43 22.07
C ILE A 331 3.43 0.07 21.37
N THR A 332 3.36 -0.12 20.07
CA THR A 332 4.53 -0.33 19.20
C THR A 332 4.81 0.90 18.37
N MET A 333 6.08 1.17 18.07
CA MET A 333 6.48 2.29 17.20
C MET A 333 7.86 2.10 16.60
N PHE A 334 8.12 2.83 15.51
CA PHE A 334 9.46 3.10 15.01
C PHE A 334 9.99 4.41 15.63
N ASP A 335 10.93 4.31 16.58
CA ASP A 335 11.62 5.44 17.20
C ASP A 335 12.84 5.84 16.34
N ASN A 336 12.69 6.92 15.56
CA ASN A 336 13.74 7.43 14.69
C ASN A 336 15.00 7.88 15.46
N ARG A 337 14.86 8.22 16.74
CA ARG A 337 15.89 8.81 17.62
C ARG A 337 16.40 10.18 17.15
N ALA A 338 15.73 10.81 16.19
CA ALA A 338 16.07 12.12 15.68
C ALA A 338 14.87 12.85 15.06
N ASP A 339 14.94 14.17 15.06
CA ASP A 339 14.11 15.06 14.27
C ASP A 339 14.98 16.16 13.64
N TRP A 340 14.37 17.20 13.07
CA TRP A 340 15.11 18.27 12.39
C TRP A 340 15.99 19.12 13.31
N GLN A 341 15.80 19.04 14.63
CA GLN A 341 16.46 19.91 15.61
C GLN A 341 17.29 19.14 16.63
N ASP A 342 17.07 17.84 16.75
CA ASP A 342 17.66 17.02 17.79
C ASP A 342 17.96 15.62 17.28
N GLU A 343 19.15 15.13 17.58
CA GLU A 343 19.55 13.73 17.36
C GLU A 343 20.01 13.18 18.70
N GLN A 344 19.22 12.27 19.27
CA GLN A 344 19.52 11.65 20.55
C GLN A 344 20.57 10.55 20.39
N GLU A 345 20.48 9.81 19.28
CA GLU A 345 21.34 8.65 18.98
C GLU A 345 21.31 8.38 17.48
N HIS A 346 22.48 8.11 16.88
CA HIS A 346 22.60 7.82 15.44
C HIS A 346 22.23 6.36 15.11
N VAL A 347 21.05 5.92 15.54
CA VAL A 347 20.49 4.59 15.27
C VAL A 347 18.99 4.64 15.48
N SER A 348 18.19 4.05 14.58
CA SER A 348 16.75 3.96 14.76
C SER A 348 16.36 2.64 15.42
N LYS A 349 15.25 2.64 16.18
CA LYS A 349 14.86 1.52 17.04
C LYS A 349 13.39 1.20 16.87
N GLY A 350 13.04 -0.08 16.77
CA GLY A 350 11.67 -0.52 17.05
C GLY A 350 11.45 -0.60 18.55
N LYS A 351 10.35 -0.07 19.06
CA LYS A 351 10.01 -0.13 20.49
C LYS A 351 8.65 -0.76 20.70
N ARG A 352 8.56 -1.68 21.66
CA ARG A 352 7.31 -2.17 22.24
C ARG A 352 7.24 -1.75 23.71
N ILE A 353 6.21 -1.00 24.05
CA ILE A 353 6.02 -0.38 25.37
C ILE A 353 4.76 -0.95 25.98
N GLU A 354 4.86 -1.56 27.15
CA GLU A 354 3.71 -2.02 27.94
C GLU A 354 3.03 -0.79 28.57
N ILE A 355 1.70 -0.75 28.47
CA ILE A 355 0.85 0.33 28.95
C ILE A 355 -0.10 -0.23 30.00
N ASP A 356 -0.12 0.41 31.16
CA ASP A 356 -1.12 0.19 32.20
C ASP A 356 -1.95 1.47 32.33
N LEU A 357 -3.19 1.43 31.82
CA LEU A 357 -4.12 2.56 31.86
C LEU A 357 -4.79 2.75 33.22
N GLU A 358 -4.78 1.74 34.10
CA GLU A 358 -5.37 1.85 35.45
C GLU A 358 -4.39 2.58 36.38
N ASN A 359 -3.13 2.16 36.36
CA ASN A 359 -2.06 2.76 37.17
C ASN A 359 -1.36 3.93 36.46
N MET A 360 -1.70 4.20 35.20
CA MET A 360 -1.03 5.18 34.34
C MET A 360 0.48 5.00 34.34
N THR A 361 0.94 3.78 34.05
CA THR A 361 2.38 3.48 33.92
C THR A 361 2.75 3.01 32.52
N ALA A 362 3.98 3.31 32.12
CA ALA A 362 4.56 2.86 30.86
C ALA A 362 5.89 2.16 31.14
N LYS A 363 6.11 1.01 30.52
CA LYS A 363 7.34 0.22 30.71
C LYS A 363 7.84 -0.26 29.36
N LEU A 364 9.11 -0.03 29.07
CA LEU A 364 9.74 -0.60 27.90
C LEU A 364 9.81 -2.13 28.07
N ASP A 365 9.15 -2.84 27.15
CA ASP A 365 9.14 -4.29 27.13
C ASP A 365 10.29 -4.82 26.27
N THR A 366 10.35 -4.40 25.01
CA THR A 366 11.37 -4.87 24.05
C THR A 366 11.82 -3.73 23.15
N THR A 367 13.10 -3.76 22.76
CA THR A 367 13.67 -2.87 21.73
C THR A 367 14.33 -3.71 20.64
N PHE A 368 14.09 -3.33 19.39
CA PHE A 368 14.63 -3.97 18.20
C PHE A 368 15.64 -3.01 17.57
N VAL A 369 16.90 -3.44 17.47
CA VAL A 369 18.00 -2.63 16.95
C VAL A 369 18.77 -3.44 15.92
N HIS A 370 18.95 -2.87 14.73
CA HIS A 370 19.76 -3.52 13.70
C HIS A 370 21.24 -3.57 14.15
N PRO A 371 21.95 -4.70 14.04
CA PRO A 371 23.34 -4.84 14.48
C PRO A 371 24.33 -3.93 13.75
N LYS A 372 23.97 -3.47 12.54
CA LYS A 372 24.74 -2.45 11.79
C LYS A 372 24.37 -1.00 12.18
N ASN A 373 23.55 -0.79 13.21
CA ASN A 373 23.05 0.51 13.66
C ASN A 373 22.45 1.36 12.53
N ILE A 374 21.55 0.78 11.73
CA ILE A 374 20.87 1.51 10.66
C ILE A 374 20.09 2.69 11.25
N PHE A 375 20.27 3.86 10.65
CA PHE A 375 19.68 5.11 11.09
C PHE A 375 18.85 5.74 9.98
N ALA A 376 17.56 5.91 10.25
CA ALA A 376 16.61 6.67 9.44
C ALA A 376 16.08 7.84 10.28
N PHE A 377 16.51 9.07 9.99
CA PHE A 377 16.10 10.24 10.80
C PHE A 377 14.61 10.61 10.62
N SER A 378 13.94 10.07 9.61
CA SER A 378 12.51 10.25 9.34
C SER A 378 11.89 8.98 8.75
N GLN A 379 10.57 8.88 8.83
CA GLN A 379 9.78 7.79 8.26
C GLN A 379 10.13 6.44 8.92
N GLY A 380 9.55 5.37 8.39
CA GLY A 380 9.78 4.02 8.86
C GLY A 380 8.53 3.38 9.44
N SER A 381 8.60 2.08 9.63
CA SER A 381 7.50 1.23 10.08
C SER A 381 7.91 0.26 11.17
N TYR A 382 6.93 -0.12 11.99
CA TYR A 382 6.99 -1.24 12.91
C TYR A 382 5.77 -2.12 12.65
N GLN A 383 6.01 -3.39 12.28
CA GLN A 383 4.93 -4.35 12.03
C GLN A 383 5.16 -5.62 12.85
N THR A 384 4.25 -5.95 13.76
CA THR A 384 4.18 -7.27 14.39
C THR A 384 3.54 -8.26 13.42
N LEU A 385 4.22 -9.36 13.11
CA LEU A 385 3.70 -10.45 12.26
C LEU A 385 2.86 -11.44 13.09
N PRO A 386 1.94 -12.22 12.49
CA PRO A 386 1.08 -13.16 13.22
C PRO A 386 1.81 -14.20 14.09
N HIS A 387 3.04 -14.57 13.73
CA HIS A 387 3.89 -15.50 14.49
C HIS A 387 4.74 -14.81 15.57
N GLY A 388 4.63 -13.49 15.71
CA GLY A 388 5.26 -12.70 16.77
C GLY A 388 6.63 -12.11 16.41
N ASN A 389 7.18 -12.39 15.21
CA ASN A 389 8.32 -11.63 14.70
C ASN A 389 7.91 -10.19 14.40
N VAL A 390 8.91 -9.33 14.24
CA VAL A 390 8.74 -7.89 14.02
C VAL A 390 9.51 -7.48 12.77
N VAL A 391 8.84 -6.80 11.85
CA VAL A 391 9.46 -6.17 10.69
C VAL A 391 9.63 -4.69 10.97
N LEU A 392 10.85 -4.18 10.79
CA LEU A 392 11.15 -2.75 10.81
C LEU A 392 11.47 -2.27 9.39
N GLY A 393 10.78 -1.22 8.95
CA GLY A 393 11.13 -0.47 7.76
C GLY A 393 11.92 0.79 8.12
N TYR A 394 13.12 0.94 7.58
CA TYR A 394 13.97 2.13 7.77
C TYR A 394 13.72 3.11 6.63
N GLY A 395 12.72 3.98 6.78
CA GLY A 395 12.08 4.62 5.64
C GLY A 395 12.97 5.57 4.83
N TYR A 396 13.61 6.54 5.49
CA TYR A 396 14.59 7.44 4.86
C TYR A 396 15.80 6.70 4.26
N THR A 397 16.12 5.53 4.81
CA THR A 397 17.28 4.73 4.42
C THR A 397 16.96 3.72 3.31
N GLY A 398 15.69 3.44 3.02
CA GLY A 398 15.32 2.41 2.05
C GLY A 398 15.86 1.03 2.45
N ALA A 399 15.69 0.65 3.70
CA ALA A 399 16.07 -0.68 4.19
C ALA A 399 14.93 -1.32 4.98
N MET A 400 14.97 -2.64 5.10
CA MET A 400 14.00 -3.43 5.87
C MET A 400 14.73 -4.54 6.62
N ALA A 401 14.25 -4.86 7.82
CA ALA A 401 14.76 -5.99 8.60
C ALA A 401 13.63 -6.71 9.36
N GLU A 402 13.68 -8.04 9.43
CA GLU A 402 12.82 -8.84 10.30
C GLU A 402 13.62 -9.36 11.50
N PHE A 403 13.01 -9.27 12.67
CA PHE A 403 13.54 -9.72 13.94
C PHE A 403 12.62 -10.77 14.54
N SER A 404 13.19 -11.78 15.18
CA SER A 404 12.41 -12.63 16.09
C SER A 404 11.86 -11.80 17.25
N SER A 405 10.83 -12.31 17.93
CA SER A 405 10.15 -11.65 19.06
C SER A 405 11.07 -11.22 20.22
N ASN A 406 12.28 -11.78 20.32
CA ASN A 406 13.27 -11.43 21.34
C ASN A 406 14.30 -10.36 20.90
N GLY A 407 14.19 -9.86 19.66
CA GLY A 407 15.11 -8.86 19.10
C GLY A 407 16.28 -9.39 18.27
N THR A 408 16.38 -10.71 18.04
CA THR A 408 17.42 -11.27 17.15
C THR A 408 17.08 -11.00 15.69
N LEU A 409 18.00 -10.38 14.94
CA LEU A 409 17.88 -10.17 13.48
C LEU A 409 17.83 -11.52 12.75
N LEU A 410 16.87 -11.69 11.85
CA LEU A 410 16.68 -12.90 11.04
C LEU A 410 17.02 -12.68 9.56
N CYS A 411 16.59 -11.55 9.01
CA CYS A 411 16.76 -11.19 7.60
C CYS A 411 16.70 -9.67 7.40
N ASP A 412 17.35 -9.16 6.35
CA ASP A 412 17.32 -7.76 5.94
C ASP A 412 17.50 -7.60 4.42
N ALA A 413 17.06 -6.45 3.90
CA ALA A 413 17.17 -6.10 2.49
C ALA A 413 17.32 -4.59 2.31
N TYR A 414 18.13 -4.19 1.33
CA TYR A 414 18.45 -2.80 1.03
C TYR A 414 18.00 -2.43 -0.40
N LEU A 415 17.37 -1.26 -0.53
CA LEU A 415 16.98 -0.64 -1.80
C LEU A 415 18.08 0.28 -2.37
N GLN A 416 19.11 0.56 -1.57
CA GLN A 416 20.29 1.31 -1.97
C GLN A 416 21.56 0.75 -1.31
N PRO A 417 22.75 1.06 -1.87
CA PRO A 417 24.02 0.74 -1.24
C PRO A 417 24.10 1.18 0.22
N SER A 418 24.57 0.31 1.12
CA SER A 418 24.75 0.66 2.54
C SER A 418 25.72 1.82 2.78
N SER A 419 26.68 2.04 1.88
CA SER A 419 27.54 3.23 1.86
C SER A 419 26.80 4.56 1.63
N ARG A 420 25.51 4.53 1.29
CA ARG A 420 24.66 5.68 0.96
C ARG A 420 23.48 5.86 1.91
N PHE A 421 23.37 5.10 3.00
CA PHE A 421 22.21 5.11 3.90
C PHE A 421 21.81 6.49 4.46
N SER A 422 22.75 7.43 4.58
CA SER A 422 22.47 8.80 5.04
C SER A 422 22.21 9.82 3.92
N SER A 423 22.08 9.37 2.66
CA SER A 423 22.02 10.27 1.50
C SER A 423 20.62 10.74 1.13
N GLY A 424 19.59 9.95 1.42
CA GLY A 424 18.22 10.18 0.93
C GLY A 424 18.04 9.90 -0.57
N ASP A 425 19.04 9.29 -1.22
CA ASP A 425 19.03 8.88 -2.64
C ASP A 425 17.80 8.03 -2.98
N VAL A 426 17.61 6.99 -2.17
CA VAL A 426 16.51 6.04 -2.27
C VAL A 426 15.92 5.89 -0.88
N GLN A 427 14.62 6.08 -0.80
CA GLN A 427 13.81 6.03 0.40
C GLN A 427 12.61 5.12 0.09
N SER A 428 11.97 4.60 1.12
CA SER A 428 10.72 3.86 0.98
C SER A 428 9.97 3.98 2.29
N TYR A 429 8.92 4.79 2.32
CA TYR A 429 8.40 5.40 3.53
C TYR A 429 8.05 4.38 4.63
N ARG A 430 7.26 3.36 4.28
CA ARG A 430 7.07 2.14 5.06
C ARG A 430 7.54 0.96 4.22
N ASN A 431 8.22 0.02 4.87
CA ASN A 431 8.52 -1.29 4.29
C ASN A 431 7.80 -2.33 5.14
N LEU A 432 6.94 -3.12 4.51
CA LEU A 432 6.03 -4.02 5.20
C LEU A 432 6.01 -5.42 4.58
N LYS A 433 5.44 -6.38 5.29
CA LYS A 433 5.34 -7.77 4.85
C LYS A 433 3.88 -8.23 4.94
N PHE A 434 3.34 -8.78 3.85
CA PHE A 434 1.95 -9.25 3.82
C PHE A 434 1.79 -10.54 3.02
N ASN A 435 0.81 -11.34 3.44
CA ASN A 435 0.28 -12.39 2.58
C ASN A 435 -0.56 -11.76 1.47
N TRP A 436 -0.39 -12.25 0.25
CA TRP A 436 -1.13 -11.77 -0.91
C TRP A 436 -1.35 -12.91 -1.90
N THR A 437 -2.52 -12.93 -2.54
CA THR A 437 -2.82 -13.88 -3.61
C THR A 437 -3.19 -13.07 -4.85
N GLY A 438 -2.29 -13.03 -5.82
CA GLY A 438 -2.46 -12.32 -7.07
C GLY A 438 -2.92 -13.24 -8.18
N LEU A 439 -4.07 -12.91 -8.77
CA LEU A 439 -4.75 -13.66 -9.83
C LEU A 439 -4.95 -12.76 -11.06
N PRO A 440 -3.88 -12.30 -11.72
CA PRO A 440 -3.99 -11.36 -12.83
C PRO A 440 -4.86 -11.95 -13.96
N THR A 441 -5.68 -11.10 -14.57
CA THR A 441 -6.52 -11.47 -15.73
C THR A 441 -5.79 -11.34 -17.07
N THR A 442 -4.58 -10.78 -17.06
CA THR A 442 -3.67 -10.74 -18.22
C THR A 442 -3.15 -12.14 -18.54
N LYS A 443 -2.56 -12.31 -19.73
CA LYS A 443 -1.86 -13.55 -20.10
C LYS A 443 -0.38 -13.49 -19.65
N PRO A 444 0.27 -14.64 -19.43
CA PRO A 444 1.73 -14.71 -19.39
C PRO A 444 2.36 -14.08 -20.63
N SER A 445 3.41 -13.29 -20.44
CA SER A 445 4.18 -12.69 -21.52
C SER A 445 5.36 -13.60 -21.86
N MET A 446 5.54 -13.90 -23.15
CA MET A 446 6.64 -14.70 -23.66
C MET A 446 7.38 -13.94 -24.74
N VAL A 447 8.71 -13.94 -24.67
CA VAL A 447 9.61 -13.43 -25.72
C VAL A 447 10.61 -14.51 -26.10
N LEU A 448 10.80 -14.73 -27.41
CA LEU A 448 11.82 -15.62 -27.94
C LEU A 448 12.95 -14.78 -28.56
N ASP A 449 14.15 -14.89 -28.02
CA ASP A 449 15.35 -14.23 -28.56
C ASP A 449 16.49 -15.25 -28.67
N ASN A 450 17.06 -15.40 -29.88
CA ASN A 450 18.16 -16.31 -30.19
C ASN A 450 18.01 -17.74 -29.62
N GLY A 451 16.79 -18.31 -29.68
CA GLY A 451 16.53 -19.68 -29.18
C GLY A 451 16.36 -19.75 -27.65
N THR A 452 16.34 -18.60 -26.97
CA THR A 452 16.05 -18.51 -25.54
C THR A 452 14.69 -17.87 -25.33
N ILE A 453 13.85 -18.57 -24.56
CA ILE A 453 12.54 -18.12 -24.11
C ILE A 453 12.72 -17.36 -22.81
N TYR A 454 12.13 -16.17 -22.75
CA TYR A 454 11.94 -15.37 -21.55
C TYR A 454 10.45 -15.32 -21.27
N VAL A 455 10.03 -15.74 -20.08
CA VAL A 455 8.61 -15.78 -19.71
C VAL A 455 8.38 -15.20 -18.31
N SER A 456 7.34 -14.38 -18.18
CA SER A 456 6.86 -13.84 -16.90
C SER A 456 5.35 -13.68 -16.90
N TRP A 457 4.75 -13.56 -15.72
CA TRP A 457 3.34 -13.19 -15.59
C TRP A 457 3.15 -12.23 -14.42
N LEU A 458 3.05 -10.93 -14.77
CA LEU A 458 2.99 -9.84 -13.80
C LEU A 458 1.82 -10.00 -12.83
N GLY A 459 2.16 -10.18 -11.57
CA GLY A 459 1.23 -10.31 -10.45
C GLY A 459 0.80 -11.73 -10.12
N SER A 460 1.12 -12.75 -10.91
CA SER A 460 0.65 -14.11 -10.63
C SER A 460 1.45 -14.75 -9.50
N THR A 461 0.79 -15.02 -8.37
CA THR A 461 1.41 -15.69 -7.20
C THR A 461 1.29 -17.22 -7.26
N GLU A 462 0.50 -17.75 -8.20
CA GLU A 462 0.15 -19.18 -8.26
C GLU A 462 1.07 -20.00 -9.16
N VAL A 463 1.82 -19.36 -10.06
CA VAL A 463 2.72 -20.08 -10.99
C VAL A 463 3.84 -20.78 -10.23
N ARG A 464 4.08 -22.06 -10.55
CA ARG A 464 5.21 -22.85 -10.04
C ARG A 464 6.10 -23.39 -11.15
N SER A 465 5.54 -23.67 -12.31
CA SER A 465 6.28 -24.12 -13.48
C SER A 465 5.63 -23.62 -14.77
N TRP A 466 6.39 -23.75 -15.86
CA TRP A 466 5.99 -23.39 -17.20
C TRP A 466 6.05 -24.62 -18.09
N MET A 467 5.06 -24.81 -18.95
CA MET A 467 5.04 -25.86 -19.96
C MET A 467 5.12 -25.25 -21.34
N LEU A 468 6.14 -25.66 -22.10
CA LEU A 468 6.26 -25.37 -23.52
C LEU A 468 5.33 -26.30 -24.29
N GLU A 469 4.39 -25.71 -25.01
CA GLU A 469 3.57 -26.40 -25.99
C GLU A 469 3.91 -25.91 -27.38
N ASP A 470 3.74 -26.79 -28.37
CA ASP A 470 3.85 -26.43 -29.77
C ASP A 470 2.60 -26.85 -30.56
N ALA A 471 2.49 -26.35 -31.79
CA ALA A 471 1.43 -26.67 -32.75
C ALA A 471 1.91 -26.43 -34.19
N VAL A 472 1.34 -27.15 -35.16
CA VAL A 472 1.64 -26.93 -36.59
C VAL A 472 0.99 -25.63 -37.10
N ILE A 473 -0.19 -25.30 -36.58
CA ILE A 473 -0.93 -24.06 -36.82
C ILE A 473 -1.48 -23.55 -35.47
N PRO A 474 -1.73 -22.25 -35.29
CA PRO A 474 -2.17 -21.70 -33.98
C PRO A 474 -3.46 -22.33 -33.44
N GLU A 475 -4.40 -22.70 -34.33
CA GLU A 475 -5.67 -23.36 -33.98
C GLU A 475 -5.59 -24.90 -34.00
N GLY A 476 -4.39 -25.44 -34.13
CA GLY A 476 -4.14 -26.87 -34.30
C GLY A 476 -4.14 -27.66 -32.99
N ARG A 477 -3.80 -28.95 -33.08
CA ARG A 477 -3.64 -29.79 -31.88
C ARG A 477 -2.39 -29.35 -31.13
N LEU A 478 -2.58 -28.94 -29.88
CA LEU A 478 -1.50 -28.61 -28.98
C LEU A 478 -0.83 -29.88 -28.46
N GLY A 479 0.48 -29.82 -28.28
CA GLY A 479 1.24 -30.94 -27.74
C GLY A 479 2.27 -30.42 -26.75
N PRO A 480 2.35 -31.04 -25.56
CA PRO A 480 3.36 -30.69 -24.59
C PRO A 480 4.73 -31.11 -25.10
N VAL A 481 5.69 -30.19 -25.02
CA VAL A 481 7.09 -30.41 -25.43
C VAL A 481 7.95 -30.68 -24.21
N THR A 482 7.92 -29.76 -23.23
CA THR A 482 8.71 -29.87 -21.99
C THR A 482 8.16 -28.95 -20.90
N THR A 483 8.52 -29.22 -19.65
CA THR A 483 8.15 -28.41 -18.48
C THR A 483 9.40 -28.00 -17.72
N PHE A 484 9.46 -26.75 -17.27
CA PHE A 484 10.56 -26.21 -16.49
C PHE A 484 10.07 -25.35 -15.32
N ALA A 485 10.83 -25.36 -14.22
CA ALA A 485 10.44 -24.65 -12.99
C ALA A 485 10.54 -23.13 -13.17
N LYS A 486 9.67 -22.38 -12.47
CA LYS A 486 9.79 -20.93 -12.35
C LYS A 486 11.05 -20.59 -11.54
N SER A 487 11.91 -19.71 -12.06
CA SER A 487 13.21 -19.37 -11.43
C SER A 487 13.28 -17.97 -10.80
N GLY A 488 12.28 -17.12 -11.04
CA GLY A 488 12.22 -15.71 -10.65
C GLY A 488 10.97 -15.08 -11.24
N PHE A 489 10.87 -13.75 -11.27
CA PHE A 489 9.83 -13.05 -12.05
C PHE A 489 9.87 -13.46 -13.52
N GLU A 490 11.06 -13.33 -14.12
CA GLU A 490 11.38 -13.76 -15.48
C GLU A 490 12.10 -15.10 -15.42
N THR A 491 11.47 -16.12 -15.99
CA THR A 491 12.09 -17.43 -16.18
C THR A 491 12.75 -17.48 -17.55
N VAL A 492 13.98 -17.96 -17.57
CA VAL A 492 14.79 -18.08 -18.78
C VAL A 492 14.96 -19.55 -19.13
N PHE A 493 14.62 -19.93 -20.36
CA PHE A 493 14.77 -21.29 -20.86
C PHE A 493 15.38 -21.29 -22.26
N THR A 494 16.57 -21.88 -22.41
CA THR A 494 17.19 -22.06 -23.73
C THR A 494 16.69 -23.35 -24.36
N ILE A 495 16.10 -23.24 -25.55
CA ILE A 495 15.63 -24.36 -26.34
C ILE A 495 16.85 -25.18 -26.82
N PRO A 496 16.97 -26.47 -26.47
CA PRO A 496 18.01 -27.33 -27.02
C PRO A 496 17.93 -27.41 -28.55
N GLU A 497 19.08 -27.37 -29.24
CA GLU A 497 19.13 -27.37 -30.71
C GLU A 497 18.51 -28.62 -31.36
N ASP A 498 18.49 -29.73 -30.63
CA ASP A 498 17.96 -31.02 -31.05
C ASP A 498 16.51 -31.26 -30.61
N LEU A 499 15.90 -30.32 -29.87
CA LEU A 499 14.51 -30.45 -29.42
C LEU A 499 13.57 -30.27 -30.62
N PRO A 500 12.78 -31.30 -30.99
CA PRO A 500 11.87 -31.17 -32.11
C PRO A 500 10.74 -30.20 -31.77
N LEU A 501 10.53 -29.18 -32.62
CA LEU A 501 9.50 -28.18 -32.45
C LEU A 501 8.66 -28.01 -33.72
N ARG A 502 7.35 -27.91 -33.53
CA ARG A 502 6.41 -27.46 -34.56
C ARG A 502 6.45 -25.94 -34.70
N GLN A 503 5.80 -25.44 -35.75
CA GLN A 503 5.93 -24.05 -36.21
C GLN A 503 5.51 -22.99 -35.18
N TYR A 504 4.50 -23.26 -34.37
CA TYR A 504 4.00 -22.31 -33.39
C TYR A 504 4.26 -22.84 -31.99
N ILE A 505 4.76 -21.99 -31.10
CA ILE A 505 4.98 -22.33 -29.69
C ILE A 505 4.23 -21.37 -28.78
N ARG A 506 3.85 -21.84 -27.59
CA ARG A 506 3.35 -21.01 -26.49
C ARG A 506 3.80 -21.58 -25.14
N ILE A 507 3.71 -20.76 -24.10
CA ILE A 507 3.98 -21.20 -22.73
C ILE A 507 2.69 -21.22 -21.92
N VAL A 508 2.43 -22.34 -21.27
CA VAL A 508 1.35 -22.52 -20.30
C VAL A 508 1.90 -22.34 -18.89
N ALA A 509 1.24 -21.51 -18.09
CA ALA A 509 1.53 -21.33 -16.68
C ALA A 509 0.86 -22.45 -15.87
N LEU A 510 1.63 -23.14 -15.03
CA LEU A 510 1.14 -24.24 -14.21
C LEU A 510 1.20 -23.89 -12.72
N ASN A 511 0.18 -24.29 -11.97
CA ASN A 511 0.15 -24.17 -10.51
C ASN A 511 0.94 -25.29 -9.81
N LYS A 512 0.91 -25.31 -8.47
CA LYS A 512 1.59 -26.32 -7.64
C LYS A 512 1.11 -27.76 -7.87
N ASP A 513 -0.11 -27.93 -8.38
CA ASP A 513 -0.73 -29.23 -8.65
C ASP A 513 -0.62 -29.59 -10.14
N SER A 514 0.25 -28.89 -10.89
CA SER A 514 0.47 -29.03 -12.33
C SER A 514 -0.79 -28.79 -13.18
N GLN A 515 -1.74 -27.99 -12.69
CA GLN A 515 -2.92 -27.59 -13.44
C GLN A 515 -2.66 -26.28 -14.20
N ASP A 516 -3.22 -26.19 -15.40
CA ASP A 516 -3.17 -25.01 -16.26
C ASP A 516 -3.87 -23.81 -15.61
N LEU A 517 -3.16 -22.69 -15.53
CA LEU A 517 -3.69 -21.40 -15.08
C LEU A 517 -4.08 -20.50 -16.25
N SER A 518 -3.17 -20.34 -17.22
CA SER A 518 -3.34 -19.53 -18.43
C SER A 518 -2.19 -19.83 -19.40
N ALA A 519 -2.30 -19.36 -20.64
CA ALA A 519 -1.27 -19.52 -21.66
C ALA A 519 -0.90 -18.17 -22.30
N SER A 520 0.36 -18.03 -22.69
CA SER A 520 0.83 -16.91 -23.50
C SER A 520 0.18 -16.90 -24.89
N ASP A 521 0.35 -15.80 -25.62
CA ASP A 521 0.12 -15.82 -27.05
C ASP A 521 1.15 -16.73 -27.76
N PHE A 522 0.80 -17.16 -28.98
CA PHE A 522 1.70 -17.96 -29.81
C PHE A 522 2.84 -17.13 -30.40
N ILE A 523 4.00 -17.74 -30.53
CA ILE A 523 5.13 -17.26 -31.34
C ILE A 523 5.34 -18.23 -32.49
N ASP A 524 5.43 -17.70 -33.71
CA ASP A 524 5.88 -18.45 -34.89
C ASP A 524 7.42 -18.55 -34.86
N VAL A 525 7.95 -19.77 -34.77
CA VAL A 525 9.41 -20.01 -34.78
C VAL A 525 9.99 -20.12 -36.20
N GLY A 526 9.13 -20.09 -37.22
CA GLY A 526 9.50 -20.05 -38.63
C GLY A 526 10.43 -21.18 -39.05
N ASP A 527 11.54 -20.82 -39.71
CA ASP A 527 12.55 -21.76 -40.22
C ASP A 527 13.24 -22.60 -39.12
N LYS A 528 13.04 -22.26 -37.83
CA LYS A 528 13.54 -23.07 -36.72
C LYS A 528 12.63 -24.25 -36.38
N ALA A 529 11.44 -24.33 -36.96
CA ALA A 529 10.58 -25.50 -36.85
C ALA A 529 11.27 -26.72 -37.48
N THR A 530 11.24 -27.85 -36.79
CA THR A 530 11.79 -29.12 -37.28
C THR A 530 10.69 -30.12 -37.62
N VAL A 531 9.44 -29.83 -37.23
CA VAL A 531 8.26 -30.67 -37.46
C VAL A 531 7.20 -29.85 -38.20
N PHE A 532 6.95 -30.21 -39.47
CA PHE A 532 6.03 -29.47 -40.36
C PHE A 532 4.68 -30.14 -40.57
N THR A 533 4.48 -31.34 -40.03
CA THR A 533 3.28 -32.15 -40.22
C THR A 533 2.85 -32.79 -38.91
N GLU A 534 1.55 -32.91 -38.68
CA GLU A 534 1.01 -33.73 -37.59
C GLU A 534 1.49 -35.18 -37.76
N PRO A 535 2.00 -35.84 -36.70
CA PRO A 535 2.22 -37.27 -36.75
C PRO A 535 0.88 -37.98 -37.04
N PRO A 536 0.88 -39.06 -37.83
CA PRO A 536 -0.35 -39.78 -38.14
C PRO A 536 -1.07 -40.18 -36.85
N PHE A 537 -2.40 -40.00 -36.85
CA PHE A 537 -3.26 -40.40 -35.75
C PHE A 537 -3.14 -41.93 -35.56
N GLU A 538 -2.42 -42.36 -34.54
CA GLU A 538 -2.54 -43.71 -33.99
C GLU A 538 -3.69 -43.65 -32.98
N PRO A 539 -4.86 -44.25 -33.26
CA PRO A 539 -5.89 -44.38 -32.24
C PRO A 539 -5.31 -45.20 -31.08
N ASP A 540 -5.49 -44.71 -29.85
CA ASP A 540 -5.28 -45.53 -28.65
C ASP A 540 -6.11 -46.82 -28.80
N ASP A 541 -5.44 -47.97 -28.87
CA ASP A 541 -6.06 -49.30 -28.95
C ASP A 541 -6.86 -49.67 -27.67
N ASP A 542 -6.96 -48.77 -26.69
CA ASP A 542 -7.67 -48.96 -25.42
C ASP A 542 -8.98 -48.16 -25.27
N LEU A 543 -9.50 -47.52 -26.33
CA LEU A 543 -10.81 -46.88 -26.27
C LEU A 543 -11.95 -47.86 -26.59
N ASN A 544 -12.30 -48.68 -25.60
CA ASN A 544 -13.50 -49.50 -25.61
C ASN A 544 -14.76 -48.60 -25.54
N LEU A 545 -15.27 -48.24 -26.70
CA LEU A 545 -16.42 -47.34 -26.91
C LEU A 545 -17.71 -47.79 -26.18
N GLU A 546 -17.78 -49.03 -25.70
CA GLU A 546 -18.91 -49.57 -24.94
C GLU A 546 -18.94 -49.14 -23.46
N GLU A 547 -17.80 -48.75 -22.86
CA GLU A 547 -17.76 -48.40 -21.43
C GLU A 547 -18.20 -46.94 -21.17
N GLN A 548 -17.93 -46.01 -22.08
CA GLN A 548 -18.37 -44.61 -21.96
C GLN A 548 -19.87 -44.40 -22.24
N LEU A 549 -20.52 -45.33 -22.96
CA LEU A 549 -21.97 -45.26 -23.21
C LEU A 549 -22.80 -45.72 -22.00
N GLN A 550 -22.22 -46.46 -21.05
CA GLN A 550 -22.88 -46.77 -19.77
C GLN A 550 -22.84 -45.60 -18.79
N ASP A 551 -21.78 -44.77 -18.81
CA ASP A 551 -21.67 -43.60 -17.94
C ASP A 551 -22.53 -42.40 -18.39
N LEU A 552 -22.75 -42.21 -19.70
CA LEU A 552 -23.71 -41.21 -20.18
C LEU A 552 -25.17 -41.54 -19.80
N GLY A 553 -25.49 -42.83 -19.63
CA GLY A 553 -26.80 -43.28 -19.14
C GLY A 553 -27.01 -43.06 -17.64
N ALA A 554 -25.92 -43.05 -16.85
CA ALA A 554 -25.97 -42.82 -15.41
C ALA A 554 -26.05 -41.32 -15.05
N LEU A 555 -25.54 -40.43 -15.90
CA LEU A 555 -25.51 -38.98 -15.66
C LEU A 555 -26.84 -38.24 -15.97
N LEU A 556 -27.75 -38.87 -16.73
CA LEU A 556 -29.08 -38.31 -17.06
C LEU A 556 -30.22 -38.85 -16.17
N GLY A 557 -29.89 -39.61 -15.13
CA GLY A 557 -30.85 -40.35 -14.30
C GLY A 557 -30.87 -39.99 -12.82
N ARG A 558 -30.67 -38.73 -12.41
CA ARG A 558 -30.96 -38.28 -11.03
C ARG A 558 -31.51 -36.86 -10.98
N SER A 559 -32.80 -36.70 -11.28
CA SER A 559 -33.62 -35.67 -10.65
C SER A 559 -34.61 -36.34 -9.72
N THR A 560 -34.39 -36.18 -8.41
CA THR A 560 -35.35 -36.51 -7.37
C THR A 560 -36.48 -35.48 -7.40
N VAL A 561 -37.64 -35.86 -7.91
CA VAL A 561 -38.91 -35.17 -7.64
C VAL A 561 -39.66 -35.96 -6.56
N GLY A 562 -40.12 -35.24 -5.54
CA GLY A 562 -40.82 -35.76 -4.38
C GLY A 562 -42.09 -36.53 -4.70
N SER A 563 -42.32 -37.53 -3.85
CA SER A 563 -43.45 -38.44 -3.73
C SER A 563 -44.82 -37.77 -3.58
N ILE A 564 -45.81 -38.18 -4.41
CA ILE A 564 -47.26 -38.34 -4.08
C ILE A 564 -47.83 -39.48 -4.97
N PRO A 565 -48.72 -40.39 -4.49
CA PRO A 565 -48.89 -41.71 -5.11
C PRO A 565 -50.03 -41.85 -6.14
N ALA A 566 -49.76 -42.75 -7.10
CA ALA A 566 -50.60 -43.74 -7.81
C ALA A 566 -52.03 -43.40 -8.31
N LEU A 567 -52.30 -43.69 -9.59
CA LEU A 567 -53.37 -44.59 -10.06
C LEU A 567 -53.35 -44.82 -11.59
N GLU A 568 -53.53 -46.10 -11.97
CA GLU A 568 -54.13 -46.68 -13.20
C GLU A 568 -53.57 -46.30 -14.59
N SER A 569 -52.92 -47.22 -15.33
CA SER A 569 -53.39 -48.40 -16.10
C SER A 569 -53.80 -48.10 -17.56
N THR A 570 -53.41 -49.02 -18.45
CA THR A 570 -53.78 -49.19 -19.88
C THR A 570 -53.10 -48.26 -20.89
N ALA A 571 -52.81 -48.62 -22.14
CA ALA A 571 -52.49 -49.87 -22.83
C ALA A 571 -52.07 -49.49 -24.27
N LEU A 572 -51.32 -50.38 -24.92
CA LEU A 572 -51.28 -50.64 -26.38
C LEU A 572 -50.52 -49.72 -27.38
N GLN A 573 -49.65 -50.44 -28.11
CA GLN A 573 -49.39 -50.39 -29.57
C GLN A 573 -48.35 -49.41 -30.17
N THR A 574 -47.16 -49.97 -30.41
CA THR A 574 -46.27 -49.80 -31.58
C THR A 574 -46.95 -50.04 -32.94
N PRO A 575 -46.30 -49.88 -34.13
CA PRO A 575 -45.05 -49.17 -34.51
C PRO A 575 -45.18 -48.33 -35.82
N GLY A 576 -44.12 -47.62 -36.25
CA GLY A 576 -44.05 -47.07 -37.61
C GLY A 576 -42.69 -46.47 -38.01
N PHE A 577 -41.98 -47.19 -38.87
CA PHE A 577 -40.72 -46.85 -39.54
C PHE A 577 -40.75 -45.57 -40.39
N GLY A 578 -39.57 -44.91 -40.57
CA GLY A 578 -39.12 -44.57 -41.93
C GLY A 578 -38.44 -43.22 -42.21
N ILE A 579 -37.10 -43.26 -42.33
CA ILE A 579 -36.26 -42.72 -43.41
C ILE A 579 -36.07 -41.18 -43.61
N ILE A 580 -34.82 -40.78 -43.30
CA ILE A 580 -33.88 -39.80 -43.88
C ILE A 580 -34.27 -39.09 -45.21
N ARG A 581 -34.11 -37.76 -45.26
CA ARG A 581 -33.49 -37.03 -46.40
C ARG A 581 -32.92 -35.66 -45.97
N SER A 582 -31.73 -35.38 -46.50
CA SER A 582 -30.99 -34.13 -46.39
C SER A 582 -31.62 -32.99 -47.20
N ILE A 583 -31.31 -31.74 -46.82
CA ILE A 583 -31.16 -30.56 -47.70
C ILE A 583 -30.21 -29.59 -46.98
N ALA A 584 -29.24 -29.06 -47.73
CA ALA A 584 -28.37 -27.96 -47.34
C ALA A 584 -28.94 -26.62 -47.83
N SER A 585 -28.79 -25.54 -47.06
CA SER A 585 -28.62 -24.19 -47.63
C SER A 585 -28.04 -23.19 -46.62
N ARG A 586 -27.14 -22.36 -47.14
CA ARG A 586 -26.42 -21.22 -46.56
C ARG A 586 -27.33 -20.14 -45.96
N GLY A 587 -26.79 -19.35 -45.03
CA GLY A 587 -27.34 -18.03 -44.67
C GLY A 587 -26.65 -17.36 -43.49
N THR A 588 -25.73 -16.45 -43.80
CA THR A 588 -25.09 -15.46 -42.90
C THR A 588 -26.13 -14.60 -42.16
N LEU A 589 -25.90 -14.29 -40.88
CA LEU A 589 -26.71 -13.33 -40.12
C LEU A 589 -25.82 -12.26 -39.47
N MET A 590 -25.88 -11.08 -40.07
CA MET A 590 -25.53 -9.79 -39.47
C MET A 590 -26.70 -9.35 -38.58
N ILE A 591 -26.44 -8.84 -37.39
CA ILE A 591 -27.45 -8.16 -36.55
C ILE A 591 -27.11 -6.67 -36.57
N GLU A 592 -27.91 -5.91 -37.31
CA GLU A 592 -28.02 -4.45 -37.21
C GLU A 592 -29.09 -4.07 -36.17
N SER A 593 -28.78 -3.00 -35.46
CA SER A 593 -29.63 -2.23 -34.55
C SER A 593 -30.87 -1.63 -35.21
N LEU A 594 -31.98 -1.53 -34.46
CA LEU A 594 -33.13 -0.69 -34.82
C LEU A 594 -33.63 0.15 -33.60
N PRO A 595 -34.36 1.27 -33.85
CA PRO A 595 -34.28 2.49 -33.06
C PRO A 595 -35.54 2.84 -32.23
N SER A 596 -35.43 3.96 -31.53
CA SER A 596 -36.41 4.66 -30.69
C SER A 596 -37.63 5.21 -31.44
N ILE A 597 -38.80 5.21 -30.77
CA ILE A 597 -39.92 6.15 -31.01
C ILE A 597 -40.60 6.51 -29.68
N SER A 598 -40.86 7.81 -29.53
CA SER A 598 -41.57 8.52 -28.47
C SER A 598 -43.08 8.65 -28.73
N SER A 599 -43.88 8.89 -27.69
CA SER A 599 -45.08 9.75 -27.82
C SER A 599 -45.53 10.35 -26.47
N HIS A 600 -45.88 11.63 -26.52
CA HIS A 600 -46.46 12.47 -25.47
C HIS A 600 -47.96 12.24 -25.29
N PHE A 601 -48.50 12.55 -24.10
CA PHE A 601 -49.82 13.18 -23.97
C PHE A 601 -49.86 14.20 -22.80
N GLN A 602 -50.48 15.34 -23.08
CA GLN A 602 -50.66 16.53 -22.24
C GLN A 602 -51.86 16.42 -21.26
N THR A 603 -51.75 17.18 -20.17
CA THR A 603 -52.76 17.53 -19.13
C THR A 603 -53.97 18.33 -19.66
N PRO A 604 -55.07 18.53 -18.88
CA PRO A 604 -55.14 19.73 -18.01
C PRO A 604 -55.97 19.63 -16.69
N VAL A 605 -55.47 20.32 -15.66
CA VAL A 605 -56.12 21.30 -14.73
C VAL A 605 -57.52 21.04 -14.16
N ASP A 606 -57.65 21.00 -12.82
CA ASP A 606 -58.55 21.94 -12.11
C ASP A 606 -58.17 22.18 -10.62
N LYS A 607 -58.38 23.42 -10.17
CA LYS A 607 -58.13 23.97 -8.83
C LYS A 607 -59.39 23.84 -7.96
N ARG A 608 -59.23 23.68 -6.64
CA ARG A 608 -59.90 24.52 -5.61
C ARG A 608 -59.47 24.20 -4.17
N GLN A 609 -59.12 25.25 -3.44
CA GLN A 609 -59.06 25.38 -1.97
C GLN A 609 -60.45 25.18 -1.34
N TYR A 610 -60.51 24.72 -0.08
CA TYR A 610 -61.12 25.45 1.04
C TYR A 610 -60.67 24.87 2.40
N ASN A 611 -60.71 25.76 3.40
CA ASN A 611 -60.19 25.75 4.77
C ASN A 611 -61.10 25.06 5.83
N LEU A 612 -60.48 24.79 6.99
CA LEU A 612 -60.97 24.93 8.39
C LEU A 612 -62.11 24.02 8.92
N ASP A 613 -61.83 23.20 9.94
CA ASP A 613 -62.10 23.42 11.40
C ASP A 613 -62.03 22.07 12.18
N VAL A 614 -61.22 21.94 13.24
CA VAL A 614 -61.50 22.08 14.70
C VAL A 614 -62.00 20.80 15.38
N ASP A 615 -61.19 20.28 16.33
CA ASP A 615 -61.52 19.78 17.70
C ASP A 615 -60.32 18.94 18.19
N ALA A 616 -59.42 19.44 19.05
CA ALA A 616 -59.53 19.66 20.50
C ALA A 616 -59.87 18.38 21.30
N HIS A 617 -58.92 17.89 22.11
CA HIS A 617 -59.13 17.42 23.50
C HIS A 617 -57.77 17.13 24.19
N LEU A 618 -57.36 18.04 25.08
CA LEU A 618 -56.57 17.80 26.30
C LEU A 618 -57.50 18.19 27.48
N PRO A 619 -57.33 17.63 28.68
CA PRO A 619 -56.55 18.32 29.74
C PRO A 619 -55.86 17.29 30.69
N ASP A 620 -54.95 17.55 31.64
CA ASP A 620 -54.27 18.73 32.18
C ASP A 620 -53.14 18.24 33.15
N PRO A 621 -52.33 19.15 33.73
CA PRO A 621 -51.00 18.90 34.32
C PRO A 621 -50.98 18.98 35.86
N ILE A 622 -49.78 18.77 36.47
CA ILE A 622 -49.45 19.31 37.80
C ILE A 622 -48.08 20.03 37.81
N LEU A 623 -48.15 21.25 38.32
CA LEU A 623 -47.13 22.23 38.68
C LEU A 623 -46.37 21.89 39.98
N SER A 624 -45.12 22.35 40.11
CA SER A 624 -44.69 23.42 41.06
C SER A 624 -43.16 23.59 41.01
N LEU A 625 -42.67 24.76 40.58
CA LEU A 625 -42.10 25.86 41.41
C LEU A 625 -40.87 25.42 42.22
N GLY A 626 -39.67 25.99 42.08
CA GLY A 626 -39.24 27.32 41.62
C GLY A 626 -38.30 27.90 42.66
N VAL A 627 -37.24 28.61 42.27
CA VAL A 627 -36.75 29.88 42.87
C VAL A 627 -35.64 30.46 41.99
N LEU A 628 -35.90 31.67 41.51
CA LEU A 628 -35.01 32.66 40.92
C LEU A 628 -34.04 33.25 41.96
N ARG A 629 -32.84 33.65 41.53
CA ARG A 629 -32.29 34.98 41.85
C ARG A 629 -31.31 35.45 40.77
N SER A 630 -31.65 36.58 40.18
CA SER A 630 -30.80 37.50 39.41
C SER A 630 -30.01 38.41 40.36
N TYR A 631 -28.82 38.89 39.96
CA TYR A 631 -28.54 40.32 39.61
C TYR A 631 -27.03 40.64 39.47
N ASP A 632 -26.74 41.36 38.38
CA ASP A 632 -25.77 42.45 38.10
C ASP A 632 -24.23 42.35 38.15
N GLN A 633 -23.67 42.72 36.97
CA GLN A 633 -22.74 43.81 36.63
C GLN A 633 -21.56 44.21 37.55
N ASN A 634 -20.35 44.21 36.96
CA ASN A 634 -19.49 45.39 36.70
C ASN A 634 -18.20 44.94 35.96
N GLN A 635 -17.88 45.47 34.78
CA GLN A 635 -16.89 46.54 34.52
C GLN A 635 -15.55 46.39 35.28
N THR A 636 -14.50 45.94 34.59
CA THR A 636 -13.34 46.74 34.13
C THR A 636 -12.54 45.96 33.10
#